data_AF-U5MLT8-F1
#
_entry.id   AF-U5MLT8-F1
#
_cell.length_a   1.000
_cell.length_b   1.000
_cell.length_c   1.000
_cell.angle_alpha   90.00
_cell.angle_beta   90.00
_cell.angle_gamma   90.00
#
_symmetry.space_group_name_H-M   'P 1'
#
loop_
_entity.id
_entity.type
_entity.pdbx_description
1 polymer ?
#
loop_
_entity_poly.entity_id
_entity_poly.type
_entity_poly.pdbx_seq_one_letter_code
_entity_poly.pdbx_strand_id
1 'polypeptide(L)'
;MDNKGFEDIEDFYSAYNARFKEYRQIESLNPIPKILIMHWGGVVIETYVKFLLVRNKGAEKERAKFWYTLEKFNYIMSQGNLSKGEYPTYKCADNPQHNIGAGIKQIDILNNLLTDDNKIKKAINSVTYPLGIESKNGFIDLRYVSPNQITNLDELFDKWNESFKRLLKWLMANTRNIEVS
;
A
#
# COMPACT_ATOMS: atom_id res chain seq x y z
N MET A 1 14.49 -2.90 28.02
CA MET A 1 15.59 -2.53 27.10
C MET A 1 15.10 -1.40 26.23
N ASP A 2 15.90 -0.35 26.04
CA ASP A 2 15.62 0.69 25.04
C ASP A 2 15.58 0.04 23.67
N ASN A 3 14.45 0.15 22.95
CA ASN A 3 14.28 -0.42 21.61
C ASN A 3 14.83 0.52 20.52
N LYS A 4 15.54 1.60 20.87
CA LYS A 4 16.17 2.56 19.93
C LYS A 4 15.18 3.15 18.90
N GLY A 5 13.89 3.20 19.27
CA GLY A 5 12.80 3.68 18.42
C GLY A 5 12.34 2.68 17.35
N PHE A 6 12.58 1.39 17.55
CA PHE A 6 11.99 0.34 16.72
C PHE A 6 10.60 -0.06 17.22
N GLU A 7 9.68 -0.28 16.29
CA GLU A 7 8.33 -0.74 16.54
C GLU A 7 8.08 -2.07 15.81
N ASP A 8 7.07 -2.80 16.27
CA ASP A 8 6.57 -3.96 15.52
C ASP A 8 5.88 -3.49 14.25
N ILE A 9 6.11 -4.18 13.14
CA ILE A 9 5.39 -3.90 11.90
C ILE A 9 3.91 -4.18 12.10
N GLU A 10 3.08 -3.27 11.58
CA GLU A 10 1.63 -3.44 11.55
C GLU A 10 1.24 -4.76 10.88
N ASP A 11 0.23 -5.44 11.44
CA ASP A 11 -0.38 -6.61 10.82
C ASP A 11 -1.23 -6.19 9.60
N PHE A 12 -0.53 -5.97 8.48
CA PHE A 12 -1.14 -5.56 7.23
C PHE A 12 -2.09 -6.60 6.63
N TYR A 13 -1.95 -7.89 7.00
CA TYR A 13 -2.88 -8.93 6.55
C TYR A 13 -4.24 -8.77 7.23
N SER A 14 -4.24 -8.65 8.55
CA SER A 14 -5.46 -8.36 9.31
C SER A 14 -6.06 -7.02 8.90
N ALA A 15 -5.23 -5.99 8.71
CA ALA A 15 -5.68 -4.69 8.20
C ALA A 15 -6.35 -4.82 6.83
N TYR A 16 -5.71 -5.50 5.87
CA TYR A 16 -6.28 -5.75 4.54
C TYR A 16 -7.65 -6.43 4.61
N ASN A 17 -7.76 -7.53 5.36
CA ASN A 17 -9.02 -8.27 5.49
C ASN A 17 -10.14 -7.41 6.09
N ALA A 18 -9.82 -6.63 7.14
CA ALA A 18 -10.77 -5.71 7.75
C ALA A 18 -11.21 -4.63 6.75
N ARG A 19 -10.25 -3.97 6.07
CA ARG A 19 -10.55 -2.89 5.12
C ARG A 19 -11.28 -3.39 3.89
N PHE A 20 -10.98 -4.58 3.41
CA PHE A 20 -11.67 -5.17 2.28
C PHE A 20 -13.13 -5.49 2.63
N LYS A 21 -13.39 -6.02 3.84
CA LYS A 21 -14.75 -6.23 4.34
C LYS A 21 -15.53 -4.92 4.43
N GLU A 22 -14.94 -3.87 5.02
CA GLU A 22 -15.55 -2.54 5.12
C GLU A 22 -15.82 -1.93 3.74
N TYR A 23 -14.86 -2.03 2.81
CA TYR A 23 -15.02 -1.61 1.42
C TYR A 23 -16.26 -2.26 0.79
N ARG A 24 -16.43 -3.58 0.95
CA ARG A 24 -17.58 -4.31 0.39
C ARG A 24 -18.91 -3.88 1.01
N GLN A 25 -18.92 -3.54 2.30
CA GLN A 25 -20.11 -2.99 2.96
C GLN A 25 -20.47 -1.62 2.38
N ILE A 26 -19.49 -0.74 2.20
CA ILE A 26 -19.70 0.60 1.63
C ILE A 26 -20.13 0.53 0.16
N GLU A 27 -19.55 -0.37 -0.63
CA GLU A 27 -19.90 -0.60 -2.04
C GLU A 27 -21.37 -1.01 -2.20
N SER A 28 -21.96 -1.66 -1.19
CA SER A 28 -23.34 -2.12 -1.22
C SER A 28 -24.39 -1.06 -0.86
N LEU A 29 -23.97 0.14 -0.44
CA LEU A 29 -24.88 1.23 -0.08
C LEU A 29 -25.54 1.84 -1.32
N ASN A 30 -26.74 2.40 -1.14
CA ASN A 30 -27.46 3.13 -2.18
C ASN A 30 -28.00 4.47 -1.64
N PRO A 31 -27.55 5.63 -2.17
CA PRO A 31 -26.52 5.77 -3.21
C PRO A 31 -25.12 5.40 -2.71
N ILE A 32 -24.25 4.95 -3.63
CA ILE A 32 -22.84 4.63 -3.31
C ILE A 32 -22.08 5.92 -2.97
N PRO A 33 -21.43 6.02 -1.80
CA PRO A 33 -20.64 7.20 -1.44
C PRO A 33 -19.29 7.20 -2.17
N LYS A 34 -19.26 7.73 -3.41
CA LYS A 34 -18.13 7.65 -4.38
C LYS A 34 -16.77 8.10 -3.83
N ILE A 35 -16.70 9.23 -3.12
CA ILE A 35 -15.43 9.70 -2.52
C ILE A 35 -14.93 8.70 -1.46
N LEU A 36 -15.83 8.23 -0.60
CA LEU A 36 -15.50 7.31 0.49
C LEU A 36 -15.03 5.94 -0.04
N ILE A 37 -15.70 5.43 -1.07
CA ILE A 37 -15.31 4.14 -1.67
C ILE A 37 -13.98 4.25 -2.44
N MET A 38 -13.67 5.40 -3.07
CA MET A 38 -12.37 5.63 -3.69
C MET A 38 -11.24 5.70 -2.66
N HIS A 39 -11.48 6.38 -1.54
CA HIS A 39 -10.57 6.42 -0.39
C HIS A 39 -10.29 5.01 0.11
N TRP A 40 -11.34 4.28 0.49
CA TRP A 40 -11.20 2.95 1.08
C TRP A 40 -10.62 1.93 0.11
N GLY A 41 -10.99 1.98 -1.17
CA GLY A 41 -10.40 1.09 -2.18
C GLY A 41 -8.89 1.32 -2.34
N GLY A 42 -8.42 2.56 -2.25
CA GLY A 42 -6.99 2.84 -2.19
C GLY A 42 -6.31 2.22 -0.96
N VAL A 43 -6.93 2.36 0.22
CA VAL A 43 -6.43 1.76 1.48
C VAL A 43 -6.39 0.22 1.40
N VAL A 44 -7.39 -0.40 0.78
CA VAL A 44 -7.41 -1.86 0.52
C VAL A 44 -6.19 -2.26 -0.30
N ILE A 45 -5.88 -1.56 -1.40
CA ILE A 45 -4.73 -1.90 -2.22
C ILE A 45 -3.42 -1.63 -1.48
N GLU A 46 -3.32 -0.51 -0.74
CA GLU A 46 -2.14 -0.18 0.06
C GLU A 46 -1.83 -1.28 1.07
N THR A 47 -2.80 -1.63 1.92
CA THR A 47 -2.64 -2.67 2.95
C THR A 47 -2.29 -4.02 2.34
N TYR A 48 -2.92 -4.38 1.22
CA TYR A 48 -2.58 -5.63 0.52
C TYR A 48 -1.14 -5.63 -0.01
N VAL A 49 -0.70 -4.55 -0.66
CA VAL A 49 0.68 -4.44 -1.17
C VAL A 49 1.70 -4.44 -0.03
N LYS A 50 1.40 -3.76 1.08
CA LYS A 50 2.28 -3.76 2.26
C LYS A 50 2.38 -5.15 2.89
N PHE A 51 1.26 -5.88 3.02
CA PHE A 51 1.26 -7.27 3.44
C PHE A 51 2.19 -8.13 2.56
N LEU A 52 2.03 -8.04 1.23
CA LEU A 52 2.86 -8.79 0.29
C LEU A 52 4.35 -8.41 0.41
N LEU A 53 4.66 -7.13 0.59
CA LEU A 53 6.03 -6.64 0.74
C LEU A 53 6.66 -7.14 2.04
N VAL A 54 5.93 -7.06 3.16
CA VAL A 54 6.37 -7.57 4.47
C VAL A 54 6.70 -9.05 4.37
N ARG A 55 5.81 -9.85 3.77
CA ARG A 55 6.03 -11.29 3.59
C ARG A 55 7.18 -11.59 2.64
N ASN A 56 7.29 -10.87 1.53
CA ASN A 56 8.37 -11.05 0.57
C ASN A 56 9.76 -10.73 1.14
N LYS A 57 9.85 -9.73 2.03
CA LYS A 57 11.12 -9.24 2.59
C LYS A 57 11.43 -9.80 3.99
N GLY A 58 10.49 -10.54 4.60
CA GLY A 58 10.61 -11.04 5.97
C GLY A 58 10.70 -9.92 7.00
N ALA A 59 10.00 -8.82 6.76
CA ALA A 59 10.07 -7.65 7.63
C ALA A 59 9.24 -7.90 8.91
N GLU A 60 9.78 -7.53 10.06
CA GLU A 60 9.10 -7.71 11.36
C GLU A 60 9.18 -6.45 12.23
N LYS A 61 10.19 -5.61 12.02
CA LYS A 61 10.42 -4.38 12.77
C LYS A 61 10.49 -3.18 11.84
N GLU A 62 10.03 -2.03 12.33
CA GLU A 62 10.18 -0.77 11.62
C GLU A 62 10.82 0.31 12.46
N ARG A 63 11.50 1.23 11.77
CA ARG A 63 12.05 2.45 12.35
C ARG A 63 12.06 3.55 11.32
N ALA A 64 11.36 4.65 11.63
CA ALA A 64 11.15 5.77 10.72
C ALA A 64 10.59 5.30 9.36
N LYS A 65 11.39 5.35 8.29
CA LYS A 65 10.96 4.97 6.93
C LYS A 65 11.52 3.64 6.46
N PHE A 66 12.12 2.84 7.36
CA PHE A 66 12.82 1.61 7.02
C PHE A 66 12.22 0.43 7.77
N TRP A 67 12.20 -0.70 7.08
CA TRP A 67 11.76 -1.99 7.60
C TRP A 67 12.95 -2.95 7.71
N TYR A 68 12.87 -3.83 8.69
CA TYR A 68 13.96 -4.71 9.10
C TYR A 68 13.42 -6.10 9.40
N THR A 69 14.21 -7.12 9.06
CA THR A 69 13.98 -8.48 9.57
C THR A 69 14.34 -8.55 11.05
N LEU A 70 13.81 -9.55 11.77
CA LEU A 70 14.16 -9.76 13.17
C LEU A 70 15.66 -10.00 13.38
N GLU A 71 16.33 -10.69 12.44
CA GLU A 71 17.79 -10.89 12.46
C GLU A 71 18.54 -9.54 12.42
N LYS A 72 18.18 -8.65 11.50
CA LYS A 72 18.84 -7.34 11.37
C LYS A 72 18.55 -6.44 12.57
N PHE A 73 17.33 -6.47 13.09
CA PHE A 73 16.99 -5.80 14.34
C PHE A 73 17.88 -6.30 15.50
N ASN A 74 17.96 -7.61 15.72
CA ASN A 74 18.75 -8.19 16.82
C ASN A 74 20.24 -7.84 16.68
N TYR A 75 20.77 -7.86 15.46
CA TYR A 75 22.14 -7.42 15.18
C TYR A 75 22.35 -5.95 15.59
N ILE A 76 21.47 -5.04 15.17
CA ILE A 76 21.53 -3.60 15.53
C ILE A 76 21.42 -3.40 17.04
N MET A 77 20.58 -4.18 17.71
CA MET A 77 20.42 -4.12 19.16
C MET A 77 21.67 -4.60 19.91
N SER A 78 22.41 -5.57 19.36
CA SER A 78 23.69 -6.02 19.91
C SER A 78 24.84 -5.02 19.69
N GLN A 79 24.72 -4.12 18.71
CA GLN A 79 25.70 -3.07 18.52
C GLN A 79 25.49 -1.97 19.58
N GLY A 80 26.54 -1.68 20.36
CA GLY A 80 26.46 -0.69 21.45
C GLY A 80 26.05 0.69 20.95
N ASN A 81 26.83 1.27 20.03
CA ASN A 81 26.62 2.63 19.51
C ASN A 81 26.66 2.65 17.97
N LEU A 82 25.51 2.37 17.34
CA LEU A 82 25.31 2.66 15.92
C LEU A 82 24.87 4.12 15.74
N SER A 83 25.54 4.85 14.86
CA SER A 83 25.12 6.20 14.48
C SER A 83 23.81 6.16 13.70
N LYS A 84 23.04 7.26 13.75
CA LYS A 84 21.74 7.35 13.03
C LYS A 84 21.88 7.10 11.53
N GLY A 85 23.04 7.40 10.93
CA GLY A 85 23.32 7.22 9.51
C GLY A 85 23.60 5.78 9.08
N GLU A 86 23.86 4.86 10.03
CA GLU A 86 24.17 3.47 9.72
C GLU A 86 22.93 2.57 9.66
N TYR A 87 21.84 2.93 10.35
CA TYR A 87 20.59 2.15 10.32
C TYR A 87 20.07 1.81 8.91
N PRO A 88 20.13 2.68 7.89
CA PRO A 88 19.65 2.35 6.55
C PRO A 88 20.42 1.22 5.86
N THR A 89 21.67 0.90 6.28
CA THR A 89 22.47 -0.15 5.63
C THR A 89 21.95 -1.56 5.95
N TYR A 90 21.16 -1.69 7.01
CA TYR A 90 20.62 -2.95 7.50
C TYR A 90 19.15 -3.17 7.15
N LYS A 91 18.52 -2.24 6.43
CA LYS A 91 17.10 -2.35 6.06
C LYS A 91 16.89 -3.51 5.08
N CYS A 92 15.73 -4.16 5.17
CA CYS A 92 15.27 -5.12 4.16
C CYS A 92 14.31 -4.48 3.14
N ALA A 93 13.66 -3.37 3.51
CA ALA A 93 12.77 -2.62 2.64
C ALA A 93 12.65 -1.15 3.08
N ASP A 94 12.21 -0.30 2.16
CA ASP A 94 11.71 1.04 2.48
C ASP A 94 10.20 0.97 2.73
N ASN A 95 9.71 1.64 3.78
CA ASN A 95 8.28 1.79 4.00
C ASN A 95 7.69 2.63 2.84
N PRO A 96 6.81 2.06 2.01
CA PRO A 96 6.28 2.76 0.84
C PRO A 96 5.28 3.87 1.19
N GLN A 97 4.96 4.06 2.48
CA GLN A 97 3.91 4.97 2.95
C GLN A 97 2.61 4.70 2.19
N HIS A 98 2.04 5.70 1.52
CA HIS A 98 0.82 5.58 0.72
C HIS A 98 1.10 5.37 -0.78
N ASN A 99 2.36 5.16 -1.17
CA ASN A 99 2.75 5.00 -2.57
C ASN A 99 2.67 3.53 -2.99
N ILE A 100 1.51 3.13 -3.50
CA ILE A 100 1.21 1.78 -4.01
C ILE A 100 2.28 1.32 -5.03
N GLY A 101 2.64 2.19 -5.98
CA GLY A 101 3.62 1.87 -7.01
C GLY A 101 5.02 1.61 -6.44
N ALA A 102 5.44 2.38 -5.43
CA ALA A 102 6.72 2.15 -4.75
C ALA A 102 6.74 0.82 -3.98
N GLY A 103 5.62 0.44 -3.36
CA GLY A 103 5.49 -0.87 -2.71
C GLY A 103 5.62 -2.03 -3.71
N ILE A 104 4.88 -1.96 -4.83
CA ILE A 104 4.90 -2.98 -5.89
C ILE A 104 6.32 -3.14 -6.48
N LYS A 105 7.02 -2.04 -6.73
CA LYS A 105 8.39 -2.07 -7.30
C LYS A 105 9.42 -2.74 -6.40
N GLN A 106 9.17 -2.82 -5.09
CA GLN A 106 10.07 -3.51 -4.16
C GLN A 106 9.85 -5.03 -4.14
N ILE A 107 8.78 -5.54 -4.75
CA ILE A 107 8.49 -6.97 -4.85
C ILE A 107 8.94 -7.46 -6.25
N ASP A 108 10.07 -8.16 -6.31
CA ASP A 108 10.79 -8.44 -7.56
C ASP A 108 9.90 -9.07 -8.66
N ILE A 109 9.10 -10.08 -8.30
CA ILE A 109 8.17 -10.74 -9.23
C ILE A 109 7.17 -9.74 -9.83
N LEU A 110 6.60 -8.86 -8.99
CA LEU A 110 5.63 -7.87 -9.45
C LEU A 110 6.30 -6.75 -10.25
N ASN A 111 7.50 -6.31 -9.86
CA ASN A 111 8.25 -5.28 -10.57
C ASN A 111 8.61 -5.73 -12.00
N ASN A 112 9.03 -6.98 -12.16
CA ASN A 112 9.33 -7.56 -13.46
C ASN A 112 8.09 -7.56 -14.36
N LEU A 113 6.96 -8.05 -13.84
CA LEU A 113 5.69 -8.06 -14.58
C LEU A 113 5.15 -6.65 -14.90
N LEU A 114 5.38 -5.70 -13.99
CA LEU A 114 4.92 -4.32 -14.16
C LEU A 114 5.64 -3.62 -15.31
N THR A 115 6.90 -3.97 -15.59
CA THR A 115 7.72 -3.28 -16.59
C THR A 115 7.07 -3.30 -17.99
N ASP A 116 6.35 -4.37 -18.31
CA ASP A 116 5.74 -4.57 -19.63
C ASP A 116 4.24 -4.21 -19.70
N ASP A 117 3.57 -4.01 -18.55
CA ASP A 117 2.13 -3.79 -18.52
C ASP A 117 1.73 -2.32 -18.28
N ASN A 118 1.63 -1.57 -19.38
CA ASN A 118 1.17 -0.18 -19.35
C ASN A 118 -0.26 0.00 -18.83
N LYS A 119 -1.13 -1.03 -18.92
CA LYS A 119 -2.50 -0.96 -18.41
C LYS A 119 -2.48 -1.01 -16.88
N ILE A 120 -1.63 -1.85 -16.29
CA ILE A 120 -1.46 -1.93 -14.84
C ILE A 120 -0.78 -0.67 -14.29
N LYS A 121 0.24 -0.12 -14.98
CA LYS A 121 0.82 1.18 -14.58
C LYS A 121 -0.23 2.29 -14.51
N LYS A 122 -1.13 2.36 -15.50
CA LYS A 122 -2.26 3.32 -15.49
C LYS A 122 -3.23 3.04 -14.34
N ALA A 123 -3.53 1.77 -14.07
CA ALA A 123 -4.40 1.39 -12.97
C ALA A 123 -3.81 1.79 -11.60
N ILE A 124 -2.51 1.56 -11.38
CA ILE A 124 -1.79 2.01 -10.17
C ILE A 124 -1.94 3.53 -10.00
N ASN A 125 -1.68 4.30 -11.06
CA ASN A 125 -1.79 5.76 -10.99
C ASN A 125 -3.23 6.20 -10.70
N SER A 126 -4.23 5.58 -11.34
CA SER A 126 -5.64 5.91 -11.11
C SER A 126 -6.07 5.59 -9.68
N VAL A 127 -5.64 4.45 -9.12
CA VAL A 127 -5.96 4.10 -7.72
C VAL A 127 -5.22 4.99 -6.73
N THR A 128 -3.97 5.33 -7.02
CA THR A 128 -3.14 6.21 -6.16
C THR A 128 -3.70 7.64 -6.15
N TYR A 129 -4.17 8.13 -7.31
CA TYR A 129 -4.70 9.48 -7.50
C TYR A 129 -6.10 9.43 -8.12
N PRO A 130 -7.15 9.17 -7.31
CA PRO A 130 -8.50 8.93 -7.84
C PRO A 130 -9.11 10.14 -8.57
N LEU A 131 -8.68 11.35 -8.23
CA LEU A 131 -9.12 12.60 -8.86
C LEU A 131 -8.16 13.09 -9.96
N GLY A 132 -7.25 12.22 -10.41
CA GLY A 132 -6.21 12.52 -11.38
C GLY A 132 -4.91 13.03 -10.75
N ILE A 133 -3.79 12.81 -11.45
CA ILE A 133 -2.43 13.12 -10.98
C ILE A 133 -2.26 14.63 -10.70
N GLU A 134 -2.91 15.48 -11.49
CA GLU A 134 -2.84 16.94 -11.34
C GLU A 134 -3.48 17.45 -10.04
N SER A 135 -4.40 16.68 -9.45
CA SER A 135 -5.09 17.09 -8.22
C SER A 135 -4.17 17.11 -7.00
N LYS A 136 -2.99 16.47 -7.08
CA LYS A 136 -2.07 16.17 -5.96
C LYS A 136 -2.67 15.37 -4.80
N ASN A 137 -3.98 15.12 -4.82
CA ASN A 137 -4.70 14.40 -3.78
C ASN A 137 -4.56 12.91 -4.02
N GLY A 138 -3.80 12.24 -3.15
CA GLY A 138 -3.80 10.79 -3.08
C GLY A 138 -5.15 10.27 -2.58
N PHE A 139 -5.40 8.97 -2.70
CA PHE A 139 -6.60 8.35 -2.13
C PHE A 139 -6.74 8.62 -0.62
N ILE A 140 -5.64 8.83 0.12
CA ILE A 140 -5.69 9.20 1.55
C ILE A 140 -6.30 10.59 1.77
N ASP A 141 -6.01 11.55 0.89
CA ASP A 141 -6.46 12.93 1.04
C ASP A 141 -7.96 13.10 0.80
N LEU A 142 -8.59 12.12 0.13
CA LEU A 142 -10.04 12.09 -0.10
C LEU A 142 -10.88 12.15 1.17
N ARG A 143 -10.31 11.81 2.33
CA ARG A 143 -10.97 11.98 3.64
C ARG A 143 -11.40 13.42 3.95
N TYR A 144 -10.81 14.40 3.25
CA TYR A 144 -11.09 15.83 3.43
C TYR A 144 -11.82 16.44 2.23
N VAL A 145 -12.20 15.64 1.24
CA VAL A 145 -12.83 16.11 0.01
C VAL A 145 -14.35 15.93 0.09
N SER A 146 -15.10 17.00 -0.18
CA SER A 146 -16.55 16.95 -0.33
C SER A 146 -16.93 16.60 -1.78
N PRO A 147 -17.92 15.71 -2.01
CA PRO A 147 -18.40 15.39 -3.36
C PRO A 147 -18.76 16.61 -4.21
N ASN A 148 -19.29 17.66 -3.57
CA ASN A 148 -19.72 18.89 -4.26
C ASN A 148 -18.55 19.73 -4.81
N GLN A 149 -17.31 19.42 -4.42
CA GLN A 149 -16.12 20.10 -4.92
C GLN A 149 -15.60 19.51 -6.24
N ILE A 150 -16.15 18.37 -6.69
CA ILE A 150 -15.62 17.60 -7.81
C ILE A 150 -16.57 17.64 -9.00
N THR A 151 -16.16 18.39 -10.03
CA THR A 151 -16.90 18.55 -11.29
C THR A 151 -16.65 17.38 -12.24
N ASN A 152 -17.46 16.30 -12.16
CA ASN A 152 -17.40 15.03 -12.93
C ASN A 152 -17.15 13.77 -12.06
N LEU A 153 -17.56 13.81 -10.79
CA LEU A 153 -17.33 12.72 -9.84
C LEU A 153 -17.75 11.34 -10.38
N ASP A 154 -18.83 11.26 -11.15
CA ASP A 154 -19.35 10.01 -11.70
C ASP A 154 -18.38 9.38 -12.70
N GLU A 155 -17.88 10.15 -13.66
CA GLU A 155 -16.92 9.68 -14.66
C GLU A 155 -15.59 9.29 -14.02
N LEU A 156 -15.11 10.09 -13.06
CA LEU A 156 -13.89 9.77 -12.30
C LEU A 156 -14.05 8.46 -11.52
N PHE A 157 -15.19 8.30 -10.85
CA PHE A 157 -15.49 7.10 -10.09
C PHE A 157 -15.53 5.85 -10.98
N ASP A 158 -16.18 5.91 -12.15
CA ASP A 158 -16.28 4.77 -13.05
C ASP A 158 -14.90 4.32 -13.56
N LYS A 159 -14.07 5.27 -14.00
CA LYS A 159 -12.69 5.01 -14.43
C LYS A 159 -11.82 4.46 -13.30
N TRP A 160 -11.95 5.04 -12.10
CA TRP A 160 -11.25 4.57 -10.92
C TRP A 160 -11.68 3.15 -10.55
N ASN A 161 -12.98 2.84 -10.57
CA ASN A 161 -13.51 1.53 -10.19
C ASN A 161 -13.03 0.43 -11.13
N GLU A 162 -12.98 0.71 -12.44
CA GLU A 162 -12.39 -0.20 -13.42
C GLU A 162 -10.90 -0.46 -13.11
N SER A 163 -10.16 0.61 -12.81
CA SER A 163 -8.73 0.54 -12.46
C SER A 163 -8.48 -0.23 -11.17
N PHE A 164 -9.28 0.01 -10.13
CA PHE A 164 -9.25 -0.71 -8.87
C PHE A 164 -9.48 -2.20 -9.06
N LYS A 165 -10.56 -2.59 -9.74
CA LYS A 165 -10.89 -4.00 -10.02
C LYS A 165 -9.78 -4.69 -10.82
N ARG A 166 -9.25 -4.00 -11.84
CA ARG A 166 -8.14 -4.50 -12.66
C ARG A 166 -6.89 -4.73 -11.84
N LEU A 167 -6.49 -3.75 -11.03
CA LEU A 167 -5.29 -3.83 -10.19
C LEU A 167 -5.42 -4.92 -9.13
N LEU A 168 -6.56 -4.98 -8.42
CA LEU A 168 -6.80 -6.02 -7.42
C LEU A 168 -6.72 -7.41 -8.04
N LYS A 169 -7.41 -7.64 -9.17
CA LYS A 169 -7.37 -8.92 -9.88
C LYS A 169 -5.95 -9.28 -10.31
N TRP A 170 -5.17 -8.32 -10.81
CA TRP A 170 -3.79 -8.55 -11.23
C TRP A 170 -2.90 -8.89 -10.04
N LEU A 171 -3.01 -8.19 -8.91
CA LEU A 171 -2.25 -8.50 -7.70
C LEU A 171 -2.57 -9.91 -7.22
N MET A 172 -3.85 -10.26 -7.07
CA MET A 172 -4.27 -11.60 -6.61
C MET A 172 -3.82 -12.71 -7.56
N ALA A 173 -3.81 -12.47 -8.88
CA ALA A 173 -3.38 -13.48 -9.85
C ALA A 173 -1.88 -13.78 -9.78
N ASN A 174 -1.06 -12.77 -9.46
CA ASN A 174 0.40 -12.86 -9.52
C ASN A 174 1.07 -13.07 -8.16
N THR A 175 0.29 -13.16 -7.07
CA THR A 175 0.82 -13.24 -5.70
C THR A 175 0.33 -14.45 -4.91
N ARG A 176 -0.47 -15.35 -5.52
CA ARG A 176 -0.97 -16.57 -4.86
C ARG A 176 0.13 -17.38 -4.15
N ASN A 177 1.32 -17.46 -4.75
CA ASN A 177 2.43 -18.22 -4.18
C ASN A 177 3.14 -17.49 -3.03
N ILE A 178 2.96 -16.18 -2.91
CA ILE A 178 3.44 -15.38 -1.77
C ILE A 178 2.46 -15.54 -0.60
N GLU A 179 1.18 -15.81 -0.86
CA GLU A 179 0.14 -15.94 0.18
C GLU A 179 0.13 -17.28 0.93
N VAL A 180 0.84 -18.30 0.45
CA VAL A 180 0.75 -19.69 0.95
C VAL A 180 1.99 -20.16 1.74
N SER A 181 3.08 -19.38 1.75
CA SER A 181 4.35 -19.69 2.43
C SER A 181 4.53 -19.06 3.82
#